data_AF-A0A9K3DC04-F1
#
_entry.id   AF-A0A9K3DC04-F1
#
_cell.length_a   1.000
_cell.length_b   1.000
_cell.length_c   1.000
_cell.angle_alpha   90.00
_cell.angle_beta   90.00
_cell.angle_gamma   90.00
#
_symmetry.space_group_name_H-M   'P 1'
#
loop_
_entity.id
_entity.type
_entity.pdbx_description
1 polymer ?
#
loop_
_entity_poly.entity_id
_entity_poly.type
_entity_poly.pdbx_seq_one_letter_code
_entity_poly.pdbx_strand_id
1 'polypeptide(L)' 'MLRYGATRLEIGVQTVFSDVMTSINRGHTLRSVHRCMSAIRDAGYKITLHMMPNLPRTSVKRDIQGFRELMESGRYIH' A
#
# COMPACT_ATOMS: atom_id res chain seq x y z
N MET A 1 -5.12 -2.47 -18.35
CA MET A 1 -5.79 -1.25 -17.85
C MET A 1 -5.71 -0.09 -18.84
N LEU A 2 -4.57 0.17 -19.49
CA LEU A 2 -4.43 1.27 -20.45
C LEU A 2 -5.44 1.18 -21.61
N ARG A 3 -5.61 -0.01 -22.18
CA ARG A 3 -6.61 -0.27 -23.24
C ARG A 3 -8.05 0.00 -22.82
N TYR A 4 -8.34 0.00 -21.52
CA TYR A 4 -9.67 0.29 -20.97
C TYR A 4 -9.85 1.76 -20.59
N GLY A 5 -8.88 2.64 -20.89
CA GLY A 5 -8.97 4.07 -20.61
C GLY A 5 -8.85 4.44 -19.13
N ALA A 6 -8.39 3.51 -18.28
CA ALA A 6 -8.14 3.81 -16.87
C ALA A 6 -7.04 4.88 -16.75
N THR A 7 -7.23 5.83 -15.84
CA THR A 7 -6.27 6.92 -15.55
C THR A 7 -5.80 6.94 -14.09
N ARG A 8 -6.48 6.18 -13.22
CA ARG A 8 -6.19 6.04 -11.80
C ARG A 8 -6.36 4.60 -11.37
N LEU A 9 -5.46 4.11 -10.52
CA LEU A 9 -5.54 2.78 -9.90
C LEU A 9 -5.48 2.92 -8.38
N GLU A 10 -6.33 2.15 -7.68
CA GLU A 10 -6.32 2.03 -6.23
C GLU A 10 -5.71 0.70 -5.81
N ILE A 11 -4.76 0.74 -4.88
CA ILE A 11 -4.05 -0.43 -4.38
C ILE A 11 -4.32 -0.61 -2.89
N GLY A 12 -4.88 -1.78 -2.54
CA GLY A 12 -5.24 -2.15 -1.17
C GLY A 12 -4.09 -2.69 -0.35
N VAL A 13 -3.17 -1.80 0.07
CA VAL A 13 -2.00 -2.09 0.93
C VAL A 13 -2.42 -2.47 2.35
N GLN A 14 -3.44 -1.80 2.89
CA GLN A 14 -4.02 -1.97 4.22
C GLN A 14 -3.10 -1.63 5.40
N THR A 15 -1.87 -2.13 5.40
CA THR A 15 -0.86 -1.88 6.44
C THR A 15 0.54 -1.98 5.84
N VAL A 16 1.53 -1.32 6.43
CA VAL A 16 2.94 -1.43 6.01
C VAL A 16 3.72 -2.49 6.82
N PHE A 17 3.02 -3.23 7.69
CA PHE A 17 3.63 -4.22 8.59
C PHE A 17 3.34 -5.65 8.13
N SER A 18 4.38 -6.41 7.83
CA SER A 18 4.27 -7.78 7.31
C SER A 18 3.70 -8.78 8.32
N ASP A 19 3.95 -8.59 9.61
CA ASP A 19 3.39 -9.42 10.69
C ASP A 19 1.87 -9.23 10.82
N VAL A 20 1.38 -7.99 10.63
CA VAL A 20 -0.06 -7.69 10.61
C VAL A 20 -0.70 -8.32 9.37
N MET A 21 -0.09 -8.14 8.18
CA MET A 21 -0.56 -8.77 6.93
C MET A 21 -0.73 -10.28 7.06
N THR A 22 0.27 -10.94 7.67
CA THR A 22 0.24 -12.40 7.87
C THR A 22 -0.88 -12.79 8.84
N SER A 23 -1.08 -12.02 9.91
CA SER A 23 -2.13 -12.29 10.91
C SER A 23 -3.56 -12.17 10.38
N ILE A 24 -3.79 -11.33 9.37
CA ILE A 24 -5.10 -11.17 8.71
C ILE A 24 -5.22 -12.02 7.45
N ASN A 25 -4.29 -12.96 7.24
CA ASN A 25 -4.23 -13.84 6.07
C ASN A 25 -4.25 -13.08 4.73
N ARG A 26 -3.48 -11.98 4.63
CA ARG A 26 -3.39 -11.19 3.41
C ARG A 26 -2.53 -11.92 2.38
N GLY A 27 -3.08 -12.18 1.19
CA GLY A 27 -2.44 -12.97 0.15
C GLY A 27 -1.31 -12.29 -0.66
N HIS A 28 -0.81 -11.13 -0.23
CA HIS A 28 0.29 -10.43 -0.92
C HIS A 28 1.36 -9.95 0.07
N THR A 29 2.57 -9.75 -0.45
CA THR A 29 3.71 -9.25 0.32
C THR A 29 3.92 -7.76 0.08
N LEU A 30 4.59 -7.08 1.02
CA LEU A 30 5.05 -5.69 0.84
C LEU A 30 5.92 -5.53 -0.40
N ARG A 31 6.75 -6.53 -0.72
CA ARG A 31 7.58 -6.53 -1.94
C ARG A 31 6.73 -6.52 -3.21
N SER A 32 5.62 -7.29 -3.22
CA SER A 32 4.68 -7.27 -4.34
C SER A 32 4.03 -5.89 -4.49
N VAL A 33 3.69 -5.23 -3.38
CA VAL A 33 3.18 -3.86 -3.38
C VAL A 33 4.19 -2.90 -3.99
N HIS A 34 5.46 -2.89 -3.52
CA HIS A 34 6.48 -1.98 -4.06
C HIS A 34 6.71 -2.16 -5.56
N ARG A 35 6.76 -3.41 -6.03
CA ARG A 35 6.86 -3.71 -7.47
C ARG A 35 5.67 -3.19 -8.27
N CYS A 36 4.47 -3.37 -7.73
CA CYS A 36 3.24 -2.87 -8.35
C CYS A 36 3.26 -1.34 -8.44
N MET A 37 3.68 -0.66 -7.37
CA MET A 37 3.78 0.81 -7.33
C MET A 37 4.75 1.36 -8.38
N SER A 38 5.94 0.76 -8.52
CA SER A 38 6.89 1.14 -9.58
C SER A 38 6.25 1.00 -10.97
N ALA A 39 5.68 -0.16 -11.27
CA ALA A 39 5.10 -0.42 -12.60
C ALA A 39 3.92 0.51 -12.93
N ILE A 40 3.08 0.84 -11.95
CA ILE A 40 1.94 1.73 -12.13
C ILE A 40 2.41 3.18 -12.36
N ARG A 41 3.47 3.60 -11.65
CA ARG A 41 4.07 4.92 -11.80
C ARG A 41 4.73 5.09 -13.16
N ASP A 42 5.52 4.10 -13.59
CA ASP A 42 6.17 4.08 -14.90
C ASP A 42 5.16 4.10 -16.05
N ALA A 43 3.97 3.54 -15.83
CA ALA A 43 2.85 3.58 -16.77
C ALA A 43 2.04 4.89 -16.75
N GLY A 44 2.38 5.87 -15.91
CA GLY A 44 1.76 7.20 -15.88
C GLY A 44 0.38 7.27 -15.19
N TYR A 45 0.04 6.29 -14.35
CA TYR A 45 -1.23 6.29 -13.62
C TYR A 45 -1.20 7.20 -12.38
N LYS A 46 -2.35 7.79 -12.06
CA LYS A 46 -2.59 8.33 -10.71
C LYS A 46 -2.77 7.17 -9.73
N ILE A 47 -2.18 7.28 -8.55
CA ILE A 47 -2.19 6.18 -7.57
C ILE A 47 -2.97 6.58 -6.33
N THR A 48 -3.77 5.66 -5.80
CA THR A 48 -4.44 5.77 -4.51
C THR A 48 -4.11 4.54 -3.67
N LEU A 49 -3.71 4.74 -2.42
CA LEU A 49 -3.38 3.66 -1.49
C LEU A 49 -4.46 3.56 -0.43
N HIS A 50 -5.07 2.40 -0.30
CA HIS A 50 -6.06 2.14 0.75
C HIS A 50 -5.37 1.57 1.99
N MET A 51 -5.52 2.27 3.12
CA MET A 51 -4.96 1.92 4.43
C MET A 51 -6.11 1.64 5.41
N MET A 52 -5.94 0.64 6.27
CA MET A 52 -6.92 0.25 7.28
C MET A 52 -6.28 0.36 8.67
N PRO A 53 -6.60 1.41 9.44
CA PRO A 53 -6.21 1.47 10.85
C PRO A 53 -7.01 0.46 11.68
N ASN A 54 -6.57 0.21 12.92
CA ASN A 54 -7.24 -0.67 13.88
C ASN A 54 -7.40 -2.14 13.42
N LEU A 55 -6.43 -2.64 12.66
CA LEU A 55 -6.33 -4.06 12.34
C LEU A 55 -5.95 -4.90 13.59
N PRO A 56 -6.12 -6.22 13.56
CA PRO A 56 -5.57 -7.09 14.59
C PRO A 56 -4.06 -6.86 14.76
N ARG A 57 -3.58 -6.84 16.01
CA ARG A 57 -2.15 -6.68 16.37
C ARG A 57 -1.53 -5.32 16.02
N THR A 58 -2.33 -4.30 15.75
CA THR A 58 -1.89 -2.90 15.72
C THR A 58 -2.41 -2.12 16.93
N SER A 59 -1.73 -1.01 17.23
CA SER A 59 -2.11 -0.02 18.23
C SER A 59 -2.15 1.35 17.56
N VAL A 60 -2.80 2.33 18.16
CA VAL A 60 -2.87 3.71 17.62
C VAL A 60 -1.48 4.25 17.26
N LYS A 61 -0.48 4.02 18.11
CA LYS A 61 0.92 4.43 17.85
C LYS A 61 1.48 3.78 16.59
N ARG A 62 1.17 2.50 16.39
CA ARG A 62 1.64 1.70 15.26
C ARG A 62 0.94 2.11 13.97
N ASP A 63 -0.36 2.42 14.03
CA ASP A 63 -1.08 2.97 12.87
C ASP A 63 -0.50 4.32 12.45
N ILE A 64 -0.24 5.23 13.40
CA ILE A 64 0.42 6.52 13.11
C ILE A 64 1.80 6.32 12.46
N GLN A 65 2.59 5.38 12.98
CA GLN A 65 3.87 5.03 12.37
C GLN A 65 3.70 4.48 10.94
N GLY A 66 2.66 3.66 10.72
CA GLY A 66 2.35 3.14 9.40
C GLY A 66 1.99 4.23 8.39
N PHE A 67 1.21 5.23 8.81
CA PHE A 67 0.93 6.41 7.97
C PHE A 67 2.17 7.25 7.70
N ARG A 68 3.04 7.45 8.70
CA ARG A 68 4.31 8.17 8.50
C ARG A 68 5.21 7.44 7.51
N GLU A 69 5.40 6.14 7.69
CA GLU A 69 6.17 5.31 6.74
C GLU A 69 5.58 5.42 5.33
N LEU A 70 4.26 5.38 5.16
CA LEU A 70 3.64 5.52 3.84
C LEU A 70 3.98 6.85 3.16
N MET A 71 4.01 7.95 3.92
CA MET A 71 4.21 9.31 3.42
C MET A 71 5.69 9.69 3.25
N GLU A 72 6.54 9.26 4.16
CA GLU A 72 7.97 9.62 4.20
C GLU A 72 8.83 8.64 3.39
N SER A 73 8.38 7.40 3.25
CA SER A 73 9.10 6.41 2.46
C SER A 73 8.90 6.66 0.98
N GLY A 74 10.00 6.89 0.26
CA GLY A 74 10.02 6.96 -1.20
C GLY A 74 9.68 5.64 -1.91
N ARG A 75 9.28 4.61 -1.16
CA ARG A 75 8.84 3.32 -1.69
C ARG A 75 7.36 3.28 -2.05
N TYR A 76 6.55 4.23 -1.54
CA TYR A 76 5.10 4.24 -1.75
C TYR A 76 4.63 5.49 -2.50
N ILE A 77 4.94 6.70 -2.03
CA ILE A 77 4.27 7.91 -2.53
C ILE A 77 5.12 8.74 -3.51
N HIS A 78 6.44 8.56 -3.58
CA HIS A 78 7.33 9.27 -4.52
C HIS A 78 7.46 8.61 -5.89
#